data_AF-A0A931D8Z6-F1
#
_entry.id   AF-A0A931D8Z6-F1
#
_cell.length_a   1.000
_cell.length_b   1.000
_cell.length_c   1.000
_cell.angle_alpha   90.00
_cell.angle_beta   90.00
_cell.angle_gamma   90.00
#
_symmetry.space_group_name_H-M   'P 1'
#
loop_
_entity.id
_entity.type
_entity.pdbx_description
1 polymer ?
#
loop_
_entity_poly.entity_id
_entity_poly.type
_entity_poly.pdbx_seq_one_letter_code
_entity_poly.pdbx_strand_id
1 'polypeptide(L)'
;MEITKTDATLLAQLINRIRPDWDTRALTTLIGKNRTNIPNLAALTIAATTKAQDPTCKTPAPIFIPGPHWPTETHRHLPPPPPCQDHPEEPAHNCRCCWSEIKTGQRAQTDLGKTPAVGATTTQPPEAPQEAAK
;
A
#
# COMPACT_ATOMS: atom_id res chain seq x y z
N MET A 1 15.40 -0.21 -20.57
CA MET A 1 15.34 1.25 -20.78
C MET A 1 15.07 1.87 -19.43
N GLU A 2 15.97 2.71 -18.92
CA GLU A 2 15.82 3.35 -17.60
C GLU A 2 14.96 4.62 -17.74
N ILE A 3 14.11 4.89 -16.75
CA ILE A 3 13.36 6.15 -16.66
C ILE A 3 14.37 7.29 -16.45
N THR A 4 14.46 8.23 -17.39
CA THR A 4 15.36 9.38 -17.24
C THR A 4 14.77 10.43 -16.30
N LYS A 5 15.63 11.34 -15.81
CA LYS A 5 15.17 12.50 -15.02
C LYS A 5 14.20 13.38 -15.82
N THR A 6 14.41 13.48 -17.13
CA THR A 6 13.54 14.23 -18.04
C THR A 6 12.16 13.57 -18.11
N ASP A 7 12.10 12.25 -18.29
CA ASP A 7 10.84 11.49 -18.30
C ASP A 7 10.07 11.66 -16.99
N ALA A 8 10.78 11.56 -15.85
CA ALA A 8 10.18 11.77 -14.53
C ALA A 8 9.58 13.17 -14.37
N THR A 9 10.25 14.19 -14.92
CA THR A 9 9.79 15.59 -14.84
C THR A 9 8.56 15.82 -15.73
N LEU A 10 8.60 15.32 -16.98
CA LEU A 10 7.47 15.43 -17.91
C LEU A 10 6.24 14.70 -17.38
N LEU A 11 6.43 13.48 -16.85
CA LEU A 11 5.33 12.73 -16.25
C LEU A 11 4.78 13.43 -15.00
N ALA A 12 5.64 13.94 -14.12
CA ALA A 12 5.20 14.69 -12.94
C ALA A 12 4.34 15.90 -13.31
N GLN A 13 4.74 16.66 -14.33
CA GLN A 13 3.96 17.79 -14.84
C GLN A 13 2.61 17.34 -15.38
N LEU A 14 2.57 16.27 -16.18
CA LEU A 14 1.32 15.70 -16.69
C LEU A 14 0.37 15.29 -15.55
N ILE A 15 0.89 14.57 -14.55
CA ILE A 15 0.09 14.10 -13.42
C ILE A 15 -0.41 15.27 -12.57
N ASN A 16 0.40 16.31 -12.35
CA ASN A 16 -0.05 17.51 -11.64
C ASN A 16 -1.21 18.23 -12.37
N ARG A 17 -1.28 18.16 -13.70
CA ARG A 17 -2.45 18.70 -14.44
C ARG A 17 -3.74 17.92 -14.18
N ILE A 18 -3.64 16.64 -13.83
CA ILE A 18 -4.77 15.80 -13.44
C ILE A 18 -5.09 15.97 -11.94
N ARG A 19 -4.05 16.10 -11.12
CA ARG A 19 -4.12 16.27 -9.66
C ARG A 19 -3.28 17.47 -9.20
N PRO A 20 -3.84 18.68 -9.23
CA PRO A 20 -3.11 19.89 -8.87
C PRO A 20 -2.63 19.92 -7.41
N ASP A 21 -3.28 19.15 -6.54
CA ASP A 21 -2.90 18.96 -5.14
C ASP A 21 -1.58 18.17 -4.95
N TRP A 22 -1.12 17.45 -5.98
CA TRP A 22 0.13 16.71 -5.94
C TRP A 22 1.28 17.56 -6.50
N ASP A 23 2.16 18.02 -5.61
CA ASP A 23 3.30 18.84 -6.00
C ASP A 23 4.22 18.17 -7.04
N THR A 24 4.56 18.92 -8.08
CA THR A 24 5.37 18.44 -9.21
C THR A 24 6.78 18.05 -8.77
N ARG A 25 7.39 18.78 -7.82
CA ARG A 25 8.72 18.46 -7.31
C ARG A 25 8.70 17.16 -6.51
N ALA A 26 7.71 16.98 -5.63
CA ALA A 26 7.49 15.76 -4.88
C ALA A 26 7.27 14.55 -5.80
N LEU A 27 6.45 14.68 -6.84
CA LEU A 27 6.25 13.66 -7.86
C LEU A 27 7.55 13.28 -8.58
N THR A 28 8.31 14.28 -9.04
CA THR A 28 9.60 14.06 -9.72
C THR A 28 10.59 13.32 -8.82
N THR A 29 10.69 13.72 -7.55
CA THR A 29 11.52 13.03 -6.56
C THR A 29 11.06 11.60 -6.33
N LEU A 30 9.74 11.37 -6.21
CA LEU A 30 9.18 10.05 -5.96
C LEU A 30 9.40 9.09 -7.13
N ILE A 31 9.21 9.56 -8.37
CA ILE A 31 9.52 8.79 -9.58
C ILE A 31 11.02 8.47 -9.64
N GLY A 32 11.87 9.47 -9.38
CA GLY A 32 13.33 9.30 -9.35
C GLY A 32 13.80 8.25 -8.33
N LYS A 33 13.17 8.19 -7.14
CA LYS A 33 13.47 7.18 -6.11
C LYS A 33 13.11 5.76 -6.54
N ASN A 34 12.11 5.59 -7.40
CA ASN A 34 11.61 4.29 -7.83
C ASN A 34 12.08 3.89 -9.24
N ARG A 35 12.92 4.70 -9.91
CA ARG A 35 13.30 4.53 -11.32
C ARG A 35 13.84 3.15 -11.69
N THR A 36 14.48 2.46 -10.75
CA THR A 36 15.05 1.11 -10.95
C THR A 36 14.03 0.00 -10.88
N ASN A 37 12.89 0.25 -10.23
CA ASN A 37 11.84 -0.74 -9.98
C ASN A 37 10.66 -0.59 -10.94
N ILE A 38 10.77 0.35 -11.89
CA ILE A 38 9.73 0.66 -12.87
C ILE A 38 10.04 -0.11 -14.16
N PRO A 39 9.10 -0.93 -14.67
CA PRO A 39 9.34 -1.78 -15.83
C PRO A 39 9.61 -1.00 -17.11
N ASN A 40 8.79 0.01 -17.39
CA ASN A 40 8.95 0.92 -18.52
C ASN A 40 8.10 2.19 -18.33
N LEU A 41 8.35 3.20 -19.16
CA LEU A 41 7.64 4.49 -19.09
C LEU A 41 6.13 4.35 -19.35
N ALA A 42 5.73 3.54 -20.33
CA ALA A 42 4.30 3.38 -20.68
C ALA A 42 3.48 2.82 -19.51
N ALA A 43 4.01 1.78 -18.85
CA ALA A 43 3.37 1.18 -17.67
C ALA A 43 3.27 2.16 -16.50
N LEU A 44 4.33 2.94 -16.27
CA LEU A 44 4.31 4.00 -15.25
C LEU A 44 3.26 5.06 -15.57
N THR A 45 3.14 5.49 -16.83
CA THR A 45 2.13 6.46 -17.25
C THR A 45 0.71 5.94 -17.01
N ILE A 46 0.44 4.66 -17.33
CA ILE A 46 -0.86 4.03 -17.06
C ILE A 46 -1.15 4.00 -15.56
N ALA A 47 -0.21 3.50 -14.76
CA ALA A 47 -0.34 3.37 -13.32
C ALA A 47 -0.54 4.73 -12.63
N ALA A 48 0.26 5.72 -13.01
CA ALA A 48 0.20 7.07 -12.46
C ALA A 48 -1.11 7.79 -12.84
N THR A 49 -1.54 7.69 -14.09
CA THR A 49 -2.79 8.30 -14.57
C THR A 49 -4.00 7.68 -13.86
N THR A 50 -4.02 6.35 -13.75
CA THR A 50 -5.10 5.61 -13.07
C THR A 50 -5.22 6.05 -11.60
N LYS A 51 -4.08 6.18 -10.88
CA LYS A 51 -4.10 6.65 -9.48
C LYS A 51 -4.40 8.13 -9.34
N ALA A 52 -4.00 8.95 -10.30
CA ALA A 52 -4.35 10.36 -10.29
C ALA A 52 -5.87 10.57 -10.44
N GLN A 53 -6.53 9.74 -11.26
CA GLN A 53 -7.98 9.78 -11.45
C GLN A 53 -8.79 9.22 -10.27
N ASP A 54 -8.17 8.46 -9.37
CA ASP A 54 -8.83 7.90 -8.19
C ASP A 54 -9.04 8.98 -7.10
N PRO A 55 -10.29 9.39 -6.80
CA PRO A 55 -10.59 10.43 -5.82
C PRO A 55 -10.28 10.00 -4.37
N THR A 56 -10.18 8.70 -4.12
CA THR A 56 -9.81 8.15 -2.81
C THR A 56 -8.30 8.20 -2.58
N CYS A 57 -7.50 8.26 -3.65
CA CYS A 57 -6.06 8.34 -3.60
C CYS A 57 -5.61 9.76 -3.23
N LYS A 58 -5.24 9.98 -1.97
CA LYS A 58 -4.85 11.31 -1.46
C LYS A 58 -3.39 11.69 -1.74
N THR A 59 -2.52 10.71 -1.94
CA THR A 59 -1.09 10.92 -2.15
C THR A 59 -0.60 10.14 -3.37
N PRO A 60 0.53 10.52 -3.99
CA PRO A 60 1.06 9.81 -5.15
C PRO A 60 1.80 8.51 -4.80
N ALA A 61 2.07 8.22 -3.51
CA ALA A 61 2.79 7.02 -3.09
C ALA A 61 2.17 5.68 -3.58
N PRO A 62 0.84 5.51 -3.60
CA PRO A 62 0.19 4.28 -4.07
C PRO A 62 0.40 3.95 -5.55
N ILE A 63 0.97 4.87 -6.36
CA ILE A 63 1.38 4.57 -7.74
C ILE A 63 2.34 3.39 -7.76
N PHE A 64 3.30 3.35 -6.82
CA PHE A 64 4.38 2.36 -6.79
C PHE A 64 4.04 1.08 -6.01
N ILE A 65 2.84 1.01 -5.44
CA ILE A 65 2.35 -0.21 -4.80
C ILE A 65 1.83 -1.13 -5.92
N PRO A 66 2.21 -2.43 -5.96
CA PRO A 66 1.66 -3.37 -6.92
C PRO A 66 0.13 -3.45 -6.81
N GLY A 67 -0.57 -3.47 -7.93
CA GLY A 67 -2.04 -3.51 -7.92
C GLY A 67 -2.69 -3.44 -9.31
N PRO A 68 -4.03 -3.40 -9.36
CA PRO A 68 -4.79 -3.43 -10.61
C PRO A 68 -4.55 -2.26 -11.56
N HIS A 69 -4.00 -1.15 -11.05
CA HIS A 69 -3.62 0.02 -11.86
C HIS A 69 -2.36 -0.20 -12.69
N TRP A 70 -1.59 -1.25 -12.40
CA TRP A 70 -0.47 -1.68 -13.22
C TRP A 70 -0.93 -2.67 -14.30
N PRO A 71 -0.44 -2.54 -15.55
CA PRO A 71 -0.70 -3.55 -16.58
C PRO A 71 -0.25 -4.94 -16.14
N THR A 72 -1.04 -5.99 -16.45
CA THR A 72 -0.80 -7.36 -15.98
C THR A 72 0.60 -7.88 -16.33
N GLU A 73 1.09 -7.57 -17.52
CA GLU A 73 2.43 -7.93 -18.00
C GLU A 73 3.56 -7.36 -17.13
N THR A 74 3.30 -6.27 -16.41
CA THR A 74 4.31 -5.59 -15.59
C THR A 74 4.39 -6.08 -14.15
N HIS A 75 3.43 -6.88 -13.70
CA HIS A 75 3.37 -7.36 -12.31
C HIS A 75 4.60 -8.21 -11.94
N ARG A 76 5.23 -8.87 -12.91
CA ARG A 76 6.45 -9.67 -12.71
C ARG A 76 7.70 -8.84 -12.39
N HIS A 77 7.68 -7.54 -12.70
CA HIS A 77 8.81 -6.64 -12.52
C HIS A 77 8.69 -5.75 -11.29
N LEU A 78 7.49 -5.71 -10.68
CA LEU A 78 7.27 -4.94 -9.48
C LEU A 78 7.83 -5.70 -8.27
N PRO A 79 8.44 -5.00 -7.30
CA PRO A 79 8.92 -5.64 -6.10
C PRO A 79 7.74 -6.32 -5.39
N PRO A 80 7.90 -7.57 -4.92
CA PRO A 80 6.86 -8.21 -4.14
C PRO A 80 6.59 -7.38 -2.88
N PRO A 81 5.32 -7.30 -2.43
CA PRO A 81 5.02 -6.63 -1.18
C PRO A 81 5.81 -7.29 -0.03
N PRO A 82 6.20 -6.52 1.00
CA PRO A 82 6.88 -7.10 2.14
C PRO A 82 6.00 -8.19 2.78
N PRO A 83 6.59 -9.33 3.19
CA PRO A 83 5.85 -10.38 3.86
C PRO A 83 5.39 -9.90 5.24
N CYS A 84 4.26 -10.42 5.71
CA CYS A 84 3.80 -10.21 7.08
C CYS A 84 4.81 -10.85 8.06
N GLN A 85 5.09 -10.16 9.17
CA GLN A 85 6.07 -10.63 10.15
C GLN A 85 5.67 -11.96 10.81
N ASP A 86 4.38 -12.16 11.07
CA ASP A 86 3.87 -13.41 11.67
C ASP A 86 3.44 -14.45 10.62
N HIS A 87 3.18 -14.02 9.38
CA HIS A 87 2.67 -14.87 8.29
C HIS A 87 3.51 -14.64 7.03
N PRO A 88 4.68 -15.29 6.89
CA PRO A 88 5.65 -14.98 5.83
C PRO A 88 5.12 -15.19 4.40
N GLU A 89 4.11 -16.04 4.23
CA GLU A 89 3.49 -16.34 2.93
C GLU A 89 2.47 -15.28 2.50
N GLU A 90 2.08 -14.38 3.41
CA GLU A 90 1.05 -13.38 3.19
C GLU A 90 1.65 -11.96 3.12
N PRO A 91 1.10 -11.06 2.29
CA PRO A 91 1.60 -9.68 2.21
C PRO A 91 1.25 -8.89 3.47
N ALA A 92 2.20 -8.13 4.03
CA ALA A 92 2.04 -7.41 5.29
C ALA A 92 0.80 -6.47 5.30
N HIS A 93 0.54 -5.78 4.20
CA HIS A 93 -0.55 -4.80 4.10
C HIS A 93 -1.94 -5.40 3.92
N ASN A 94 -2.06 -6.71 3.66
CA ASN A 94 -3.34 -7.38 3.42
C ASN A 94 -3.34 -8.84 3.86
N CYS A 95 -2.65 -9.15 4.96
CA CYS A 95 -2.54 -10.51 5.47
C CYS A 95 -3.91 -11.03 5.93
N ARG A 96 -4.35 -12.16 5.35
CA ARG A 96 -5.66 -12.77 5.65
C ARG A 96 -5.77 -13.21 7.10
N CYS A 97 -4.69 -13.72 7.68
CA CYS A 97 -4.65 -14.15 9.08
C CYS A 97 -4.75 -12.96 10.02
N CYS A 98 -3.97 -11.89 9.80
CA CYS A 98 -4.08 -10.65 10.59
C CYS A 98 -5.49 -10.05 10.50
N TRP A 99 -6.11 -10.03 9.32
CA TRP A 99 -7.48 -9.57 9.14
C TRP A 99 -8.50 -10.43 9.91
N SER A 100 -8.24 -11.73 10.03
CA SER A 100 -9.09 -12.63 10.81
C SER A 100 -9.00 -12.31 12.31
N GLU A 101 -7.78 -12.09 12.82
CA GLU A 101 -7.55 -11.68 14.22
C GLU A 101 -8.13 -10.29 14.54
N ILE A 102 -8.07 -9.35 13.60
CA ILE A 102 -8.70 -8.04 13.75
C ILE A 102 -10.22 -8.17 13.89
N LYS A 103 -10.83 -9.04 13.07
CA LYS A 103 -12.27 -9.30 13.13
C LYS A 103 -12.70 -10.01 14.40
N THR A 104 -11.84 -10.86 14.98
CA THR A 104 -12.10 -11.54 16.27
C THR A 104 -11.69 -10.70 17.49
N GLY A 105 -11.16 -9.49 17.28
CA GLY A 105 -10.72 -8.58 18.36
C GLY A 105 -9.40 -8.98 19.03
N GLN A 106 -8.68 -9.96 18.48
CA GLN A 106 -7.39 -10.43 19.01
C GLN A 106 -6.22 -9.52 18.62
N ARG A 107 -6.42 -8.65 17.62
CA ARG A 107 -5.41 -7.75 17.07
C ARG A 107 -6.00 -6.38 16.74
N ALA A 108 -5.26 -5.31 17.01
CA ALA A 108 -5.67 -3.97 16.56
C ALA A 108 -5.41 -3.80 15.05
N GLN A 109 -6.25 -3.03 14.35
CA GLN A 109 -6.07 -2.78 12.92
C GLN A 109 -4.73 -2.07 12.60
N THR A 110 -4.19 -1.31 13.56
CA THR A 110 -2.88 -0.65 13.48
C THR A 110 -1.70 -1.63 13.42
N ASP A 111 -1.91 -2.87 13.86
CA ASP A 111 -0.90 -3.93 13.92
C ASP A 111 -0.96 -4.88 12.71
N LEU A 112 -1.72 -4.53 11.66
CA LEU A 112 -1.78 -5.30 10.43
C LEU A 112 -0.38 -5.50 9.83
N GLY A 113 0.02 -6.76 9.67
CA GLY A 113 1.30 -7.12 9.05
C GLY A 113 2.53 -7.06 9.97
N LYS A 114 2.36 -6.68 11.24
CA LYS A 114 3.44 -6.51 12.22
C LYS A 114 3.22 -7.41 13.44
N THR A 115 4.29 -7.85 14.06
CA THR A 115 4.19 -8.51 15.36
C THR A 115 3.78 -7.45 16.40
N PRO A 116 2.63 -7.60 17.07
CA PRO A 116 2.16 -6.64 18.06
C PRO A 116 3.18 -6.54 19.19
N ALA A 117 3.44 -5.32 19.66
CA ALA A 117 4.33 -5.11 20.79
C ALA A 117 3.75 -5.86 22.02
N VAL A 118 4.53 -6.77 22.58
CA VAL A 118 4.17 -7.54 23.78
C VAL A 118 3.87 -6.54 24.90
N GLY A 119 2.59 -6.30 25.16
CA GLY A 119 2.12 -5.27 26.10
C GLY A 119 0.77 -4.63 25.75
N ALA A 120 0.29 -4.75 24.51
CA ALA A 120 -1.08 -4.39 24.15
C ALA A 120 -2.04 -5.51 24.54
N THR A 121 -2.22 -5.72 25.85
CA THR A 121 -3.30 -6.55 26.38
C THR A 121 -4.63 -5.94 25.92
N THR A 122 -5.25 -6.53 24.90
CA THR A 122 -6.68 -6.35 24.66
C THR A 122 -7.39 -6.72 25.96
N THR A 123 -7.99 -5.72 26.58
CA THR A 123 -8.94 -5.89 27.68
C THR A 123 -10.08 -6.77 27.16
N GLN A 124 -10.04 -8.05 27.50
CA GLN A 124 -11.20 -8.94 27.41
C GLN A 124 -12.31 -8.30 28.26
N PRO A 125 -13.52 -8.04 27.71
CA PRO A 125 -14.66 -7.72 28.55
C PRO A 125 -14.87 -8.89 29.53
N PRO A 126 -15.15 -8.63 30.82
CA PRO A 126 -15.34 -9.69 31.79
C PRO A 126 -16.50 -10.59 31.32
N GLU A 127 -16.20 -11.89 31.24
CA GLU A 127 -17.18 -12.95 31.05
C GLU A 127 -18.26 -12.79 32.12
N ALA A 128 -19.51 -12.57 31.70
CA ALA A 128 -20.63 -12.36 32.60
C ALA A 128 -20.78 -13.59 33.52
N PRO A 129 -20.98 -13.40 34.84
CA PRO A 129 -21.16 -14.51 35.76
C PRO A 129 -22.37 -15.34 35.34
N GLN A 130 -22.15 -16.63 35.12
CA GLN A 130 -23.21 -17.61 34.88
C GLN A 130 -24.13 -17.62 36.11
N GLU A 131 -25.36 -17.15 35.90
CA GLU A 131 -26.43 -17.12 36.89
C GLU A 131 -26.71 -18.54 37.38
N ALA A 132 -26.68 -18.70 38.71
CA ALA A 132 -27.04 -19.91 39.41
C ALA A 132 -28.50 -20.31 39.10
N ALA A 133 -28.69 -21.47 38.47
CA ALA A 133 -29.98 -22.11 38.39
C ALA A 133 -30.29 -22.81 39.72
N LYS A 134 -31.46 -22.46 40.26
CA LYS A 134 -32.12 -23.00 41.46
C LYS A 134 -32.16 -24.51 41.57
#